data_AF-G0WJR6-F1
#
_entry.id   AF-G0WJR6-F1
#
_cell.length_a   1.000
_cell.length_b   1.000
_cell.length_c   1.000
_cell.angle_alpha   90.00
_cell.angle_beta   90.00
_cell.angle_gamma   90.00
#
_symmetry.space_group_name_H-M   'P 1'
#
loop_
_entity.id
_entity.type
_entity.pdbx_description
1 polymer ?
#
loop_
_entity_poly.entity_id
_entity_poly.type
_entity_poly.pdbx_seq_one_letter_code
_entity_poly.pdbx_strand_id
1 'polypeptide(L)'
;MKKIKNRERNILKRFFVNEKENERIKLMMKETGINNFSIFARRACCNKEIFSIDFSEYKNIISEISSTKSELKRIGNNINQIAKHLNENKNNQTKEWMSDYQNQLENLEEKIQKVVHFISEGE
;
A
#
# COMPACT_ATOMS: atom_id res chain seq x y z
N MET A 1 -1.53 36.25 40.95
CA MET A 1 -0.79 34.97 40.83
C MET A 1 -1.73 33.89 40.30
N LYS A 2 -1.40 33.21 39.19
CA LYS A 2 -2.18 32.05 38.72
C LYS A 2 -2.02 30.92 39.74
N LYS A 3 -3.10 30.48 40.40
CA LYS A 3 -3.11 29.29 41.25
C LYS A 3 -2.61 28.10 40.42
N ILE A 4 -1.42 27.59 40.73
CA ILE A 4 -0.92 26.33 40.18
C ILE A 4 -1.81 25.25 40.81
N LYS A 5 -2.78 24.74 40.04
CA LYS A 5 -3.58 23.60 40.48
C LYS A 5 -2.65 22.40 40.57
N ASN A 6 -2.45 21.88 41.78
CA ASN A 6 -1.72 20.63 41.98
C ASN A 6 -2.52 19.48 41.35
N ARG A 7 -2.10 19.03 40.17
CA ARG A 7 -2.76 17.97 39.39
C ARG A 7 -1.84 16.78 39.35
N GLU A 8 -2.37 15.59 39.61
CA GLU A 8 -1.70 14.31 39.37
C GLU A 8 -1.20 14.21 37.91
N ARG A 9 -1.98 14.74 36.96
CA ARG A 9 -1.65 14.79 35.51
C ARG A 9 -1.42 16.25 35.10
N ASN A 10 -0.20 16.74 35.29
CA ASN A 10 0.17 18.15 35.06
C ASN A 10 0.68 18.47 33.64
N ILE A 11 1.11 17.47 32.86
CA ILE A 11 1.60 17.65 31.48
C ILE A 11 0.42 17.73 30.50
N LEU A 12 0.33 18.83 29.74
CA LEU A 12 -0.69 19.02 28.71
C LEU A 12 -0.16 18.65 27.32
N LYS A 13 -0.94 17.87 26.56
CA LYS A 13 -0.69 17.59 25.14
C LYS A 13 -1.85 18.18 24.32
N ARG A 14 -1.52 18.88 23.23
CA ARG A 14 -2.49 19.50 22.30
C ARG A 14 -2.10 19.14 20.86
N PHE A 15 -3.10 18.88 20.04
CA PHE A 15 -2.96 18.72 18.60
C PHE A 15 -4.25 19.21 17.94
N PHE A 16 -4.16 19.64 16.69
CA PHE A 16 -5.31 20.01 15.89
C PHE A 16 -5.81 18.80 15.12
N VAL A 17 -7.11 18.77 14.85
CA VAL A 17 -7.77 17.77 14.00
C VAL A 17 -8.66 18.49 13.00
N ASN A 18 -8.85 17.89 11.83
CA ASN A 18 -9.87 18.32 10.89
C ASN A 18 -11.25 17.77 11.27
N GLU A 19 -12.29 18.20 10.56
CA GLU A 19 -13.68 17.83 10.87
C GLU A 19 -13.90 16.30 10.81
N LYS A 20 -13.31 15.62 9.82
CA LYS A 20 -13.44 14.17 9.67
C LYS A 20 -12.79 13.41 10.82
N GLU A 21 -11.61 13.86 11.24
CA GLU A 21 -10.90 13.30 12.39
C GLU A 21 -11.67 13.53 13.69
N ASN A 22 -12.30 14.70 13.86
CA ASN A 22 -13.15 15.00 15.01
C ASN A 22 -14.37 14.08 15.08
N GLU A 23 -15.07 13.88 13.96
CA GLU A 23 -16.20 12.95 13.88
C GLU A 23 -15.77 11.50 14.15
N ARG A 24 -14.61 11.08 13.63
CA ARG A 24 -14.02 9.77 13.92
C ARG A 24 -13.75 9.60 15.42
N ILE A 25 -13.16 10.61 16.07
CA ILE A 25 -12.90 10.59 17.52
C ILE A 25 -14.21 10.44 18.31
N LYS A 26 -15.25 11.22 17.97
CA LYS A 26 -16.56 11.14 18.63
C LYS A 26 -17.20 9.77 18.46
N LEU A 27 -17.12 9.18 17.27
CA LEU A 27 -17.62 7.84 16.99
C LEU A 27 -16.91 6.80 17.87
N MET A 28 -15.58 6.80 17.91
CA MET A 28 -14.80 5.88 18.74
C MET A 28 -15.09 6.07 20.23
N MET A 29 -15.29 7.30 20.69
CA MET A 29 -15.72 7.59 22.06
C MET A 29 -17.08 6.98 22.38
N LYS A 30 -18.04 7.08 21.45
CA LYS A 30 -19.36 6.47 21.57
C LYS A 30 -19.29 4.94 21.62
N GLU A 31 -18.54 4.33 20.70
CA GLU A 31 -18.36 2.86 20.62
C GLU A 31 -17.70 2.29 21.88
N THR A 32 -16.75 3.03 22.47
CA THR A 32 -16.06 2.61 23.71
C THR A 32 -16.80 3.00 24.99
N GLY A 33 -17.92 3.74 24.89
CA GLY A 33 -18.66 4.25 26.05
C GLY A 33 -17.91 5.31 26.86
N ILE A 34 -16.84 5.92 26.32
CA ILE A 34 -16.02 6.91 27.03
C ILE A 34 -16.46 8.32 26.65
N ASN A 35 -17.22 8.97 27.54
CA ASN A 35 -17.74 10.33 27.28
C ASN A 35 -16.70 11.45 27.51
N ASN A 36 -15.63 11.18 28.27
CA ASN A 36 -14.60 12.17 28.58
C ASN A 36 -13.42 12.05 27.61
N PHE A 37 -13.22 13.05 26.75
CA PHE A 37 -12.14 13.06 25.76
C PHE A 37 -10.75 12.90 26.39
N SER A 38 -10.49 13.50 27.57
CA SER A 38 -9.18 13.36 28.22
C SER A 38 -8.90 11.92 28.69
N ILE A 39 -9.94 11.16 29.07
CA ILE A 39 -9.82 9.74 29.40
C ILE A 39 -9.62 8.92 28.12
N PHE A 40 -10.42 9.18 27.10
CA PHE A 40 -10.33 8.51 25.81
C PHE A 40 -8.95 8.69 25.18
N ALA A 41 -8.48 9.93 25.05
CA ALA A 41 -7.20 10.28 24.46
C ALA A 41 -6.04 9.62 25.22
N ARG A 42 -6.06 9.62 26.57
CA ARG A 42 -5.03 8.92 27.34
C ARG A 42 -5.03 7.42 27.09
N ARG A 43 -6.20 6.76 27.10
CA ARG A 43 -6.28 5.32 26.81
C ARG A 43 -5.83 5.01 25.38
N ALA A 44 -6.26 5.82 24.41
CA ALA A 44 -5.87 5.65 23.02
C ALA A 44 -4.35 5.82 22.81
N CYS A 45 -3.72 6.78 23.49
CA CYS A 45 -2.29 7.04 23.37
C CYS A 45 -1.41 6.10 24.22
N CYS A 46 -1.91 5.58 25.34
CA CYS A 46 -1.10 4.81 26.28
C CYS A 46 -1.39 3.31 26.28
N ASN A 47 -2.58 2.87 25.85
CA ASN A 47 -3.00 1.47 25.96
C ASN A 47 -3.14 0.76 24.61
N LYS A 48 -3.06 1.47 23.48
CA LYS A 48 -3.03 0.80 22.18
C LYS A 48 -1.61 0.34 21.89
N GLU A 49 -1.45 -0.95 21.65
CA GLU A 49 -0.23 -1.49 21.04
C GLU A 49 -0.04 -0.80 19.68
N ILE A 50 1.13 -0.19 19.52
CA ILE A 50 1.55 0.33 18.22
C ILE A 50 2.20 -0.86 17.52
N PHE A 51 1.43 -1.55 16.68
CA PHE A 51 1.99 -2.56 15.80
C PHE A 51 2.80 -1.86 14.72
N SER A 52 4.13 -1.92 14.81
CA SER A 52 4.97 -1.65 13.66
C SER A 52 4.99 -2.92 12.81
N ILE A 53 4.33 -2.87 11.65
CA ILE A 53 4.48 -3.94 10.67
C ILE A 53 5.81 -3.69 9.97
N ASP A 54 6.81 -4.51 10.28
CA ASP A 54 8.08 -4.51 9.58
C ASP A 54 7.91 -5.31 8.28
N PHE A 55 7.90 -4.61 7.15
CA PHE A 55 7.85 -5.24 5.83
C PHE A 55 9.23 -5.66 5.30
N SER A 56 10.28 -5.63 6.13
CA SER A 56 11.64 -5.96 5.70
C SER A 56 11.73 -7.38 5.14
N GLU A 57 11.03 -8.35 5.73
CA GLU A 57 10.94 -9.73 5.23
C GLU A 57 10.24 -9.80 3.86
N TYR A 58 9.26 -8.92 3.62
CA TYR A 58 8.48 -8.87 2.39
C TYR A 58 9.07 -7.97 1.30
N LYS A 59 10.22 -7.31 1.53
CA LYS A 59 10.85 -6.40 0.55
C LYS A 59 11.10 -7.09 -0.78
N ASN A 60 11.54 -8.34 -0.75
CA ASN A 60 11.80 -9.13 -1.95
C ASN A 60 10.51 -9.40 -2.73
N ILE A 61 9.44 -9.75 -2.03
CA ILE A 61 8.11 -9.97 -2.62
C ILE A 61 7.57 -8.67 -3.24
N ILE A 62 7.66 -7.55 -2.52
CA ILE A 62 7.21 -6.24 -3.01
C ILE A 62 8.01 -5.80 -4.24
N SER A 63 9.32 -6.05 -4.25
CA SER A 63 10.20 -5.79 -5.39
C SER A 63 9.80 -6.63 -6.60
N GLU A 64 9.52 -7.92 -6.40
CA GLU A 64 9.18 -8.83 -7.49
C GLU A 64 7.78 -8.56 -8.07
N ILE A 65 6.81 -8.21 -7.22
CA ILE A 65 5.50 -7.71 -7.67
C ILE A 65 5.67 -6.42 -8.50
N SER A 66 6.56 -5.53 -8.07
CA SER A 66 6.83 -4.28 -8.79
C SER A 66 7.51 -4.53 -10.15
N SER A 67 8.41 -5.51 -10.22
CA SER A 67 9.07 -5.93 -11.47
C SER A 67 8.06 -6.54 -12.45
N THR A 68 7.18 -7.40 -11.97
CA THR A 68 6.08 -8.02 -12.72
C THR A 68 5.14 -6.96 -13.32
N LYS A 69 4.78 -5.95 -12.53
CA LYS A 69 3.95 -4.81 -13.00
C LYS A 69 4.60 -4.03 -14.14
N SER A 70 5.92 -3.88 -14.11
CA SER A 70 6.68 -3.20 -15.17
C SER A 70 6.64 -3.99 -16.47
N GLU A 71 6.76 -5.32 -16.41
CA GLU A 71 6.68 -6.19 -17.59
C GLU A 71 5.30 -6.19 -18.22
N LEU A 72 4.24 -6.29 -17.41
CA LEU A 72 2.86 -6.14 -17.89
C LEU A 72 2.65 -4.83 -18.67
N LYS A 73 3.27 -3.73 -18.21
CA LYS A 73 3.23 -2.45 -18.90
C LYS A 73 3.96 -2.49 -20.25
N ARG A 74 5.11 -3.17 -20.35
CA ARG A 74 5.85 -3.33 -21.62
C ARG A 74 5.04 -4.17 -22.61
N ILE A 75 4.45 -5.27 -22.16
CA ILE A 75 3.56 -6.13 -22.94
C ILE A 75 2.39 -5.32 -23.49
N GLY A 76 1.70 -4.55 -22.64
CA GLY A 76 0.59 -3.68 -23.07
C GLY A 76 1.01 -2.64 -24.11
N ASN A 77 2.21 -2.06 -23.98
CA ASN A 77 2.74 -1.13 -24.98
C ASN A 77 3.04 -1.83 -26.32
N ASN A 78 3.60 -3.03 -26.29
CA ASN A 78 3.87 -3.82 -27.50
C ASN A 78 2.57 -4.21 -28.21
N ILE A 79 1.53 -4.63 -27.48
CA ILE A 79 0.19 -4.89 -28.05
C ILE A 79 -0.34 -3.64 -28.78
N ASN A 80 -0.25 -2.47 -28.15
CA ASN A 80 -0.68 -1.22 -28.77
C ASN A 80 0.09 -0.88 -30.05
N GLN A 81 1.41 -1.15 -30.08
CA GLN A 81 2.22 -0.95 -31.28
C GLN A 81 1.81 -1.90 -32.40
N ILE A 82 1.65 -3.19 -32.11
CA ILE A 82 1.18 -4.19 -33.08
C ILE A 82 -0.18 -3.78 -33.65
N ALA A 83 -1.13 -3.40 -32.79
CA ALA A 83 -2.46 -2.97 -33.21
C ALA A 83 -2.41 -1.73 -34.13
N LYS A 84 -1.60 -0.72 -33.77
CA LYS A 84 -1.41 0.47 -34.60
C LYS A 84 -0.79 0.11 -35.96
N HIS A 85 0.17 -0.79 -36.00
CA HIS A 85 0.85 -1.17 -37.24
C HIS A 85 0.01 -2.06 -38.17
N LEU A 86 -0.81 -2.96 -37.62
CA LEU A 86 -1.81 -3.69 -38.40
C LEU A 86 -2.81 -2.73 -39.05
N ASN A 87 -3.23 -1.69 -38.32
CA ASN A 87 -4.07 -0.63 -38.88
C ASN A 87 -3.35 0.20 -39.97
N GLU A 88 -2.02 0.26 -39.95
CA GLU A 88 -1.19 0.99 -40.94
C GLU A 88 -0.71 0.12 -42.14
N ASN A 89 -1.08 -1.16 -42.24
CA ASN A 89 -0.71 -2.08 -43.35
C ASN A 89 0.81 -2.23 -43.61
N LYS A 90 1.66 -2.08 -42.59
CA LYS A 90 3.13 -2.29 -42.70
C LYS A 90 3.50 -3.74 -42.37
N ASN A 91 3.46 -4.61 -43.38
CA ASN A 91 3.50 -6.08 -43.19
C ASN A 91 4.88 -6.69 -42.87
N ASN A 92 5.96 -5.90 -42.88
CA ASN A 92 7.32 -6.45 -42.96
C ASN A 92 7.98 -6.72 -41.60
N GLN A 93 7.42 -6.21 -40.48
CA GLN A 93 7.99 -6.34 -39.12
C GLN A 93 7.15 -7.19 -38.15
N THR A 94 5.97 -7.67 -38.57
CA THR A 94 5.00 -8.33 -37.67
C THR A 94 5.54 -9.63 -37.05
N LYS A 95 6.42 -10.36 -37.75
CA LYS A 95 7.02 -11.60 -37.23
C LYS A 95 8.02 -11.36 -36.09
N GLU A 96 8.88 -10.35 -36.20
CA GLU A 96 9.84 -10.03 -35.14
C GLU A 96 9.15 -9.56 -33.86
N TRP A 97 8.11 -8.73 -33.98
CA TRP A 97 7.35 -8.27 -32.81
C TRP A 97 6.51 -9.37 -32.17
N MET A 98 5.98 -10.30 -32.95
CA MET A 98 5.31 -11.48 -32.39
C MET A 98 6.29 -12.36 -31.59
N SER A 99 7.53 -12.50 -32.06
CA SER A 99 8.58 -13.21 -31.32
C SER A 99 8.98 -12.47 -30.04
N ASP A 100 9.17 -11.14 -30.09
CA ASP A 100 9.46 -10.33 -28.89
C ASP A 100 8.31 -10.40 -27.87
N TYR A 101 7.06 -10.41 -28.36
CA TYR A 101 5.88 -10.57 -27.52
C TYR A 101 5.82 -11.95 -26.84
N GLN A 102 6.13 -13.03 -27.56
CA GLN A 102 6.21 -14.38 -26.97
C GLN A 102 7.27 -14.46 -25.88
N ASN A 103 8.47 -13.92 -26.13
CA ASN A 103 9.53 -13.90 -25.12
C ASN A 103 9.14 -13.10 -23.86
N GLN A 104 8.39 -12.01 -24.02
CA GLN A 104 7.89 -11.24 -22.88
C GLN A 104 6.82 -11.98 -22.07
N LEU A 105 5.97 -12.78 -22.72
CA LEU A 105 4.98 -13.62 -22.04
C LEU A 105 5.66 -14.73 -21.22
N GLU A 106 6.66 -15.41 -21.78
CA GLU A 106 7.42 -16.44 -21.07
C GLU A 106 8.13 -15.88 -19.83
N ASN A 107 8.79 -14.72 -19.96
CA ASN A 107 9.47 -14.08 -18.83
C ASN A 107 8.48 -13.65 -17.73
N LEU A 108 7.31 -13.15 -18.12
CA LEU A 108 6.24 -12.81 -17.17
C LEU A 108 5.76 -14.05 -16.41
N GLU A 109 5.58 -15.18 -17.10
CA GLU A 109 5.14 -16.44 -16.50
C GLU A 109 6.16 -16.92 -15.45
N GLU A 110 7.46 -16.89 -15.76
CA GLU A 110 8.52 -17.26 -14.81
C GLU A 110 8.51 -16.38 -13.54
N LYS A 111 8.29 -15.06 -13.69
CA LYS A 111 8.24 -14.16 -12.54
C LYS A 111 7.02 -14.36 -11.67
N ILE A 112 5.86 -14.60 -12.28
CA ILE A 112 4.64 -14.93 -11.54
C ILE A 112 4.84 -16.23 -10.75
N GLN A 113 5.46 -17.25 -11.34
CA GLN A 113 5.78 -18.50 -10.64
C GLN A 113 6.69 -18.26 -9.43
N LYS A 114 7.73 -17.42 -9.56
CA LYS A 114 8.61 -17.05 -8.45
C LYS A 114 7.83 -16.35 -7.32
N VAL A 115 7.00 -15.36 -7.65
CA VAL A 115 6.18 -14.64 -6.67
C VAL A 115 5.23 -15.59 -5.95
N VAL A 116 4.54 -16.48 -6.70
CA VAL A 116 3.62 -17.46 -6.13
C VAL A 116 4.35 -18.40 -5.18
N HIS A 117 5.52 -18.91 -5.58
CA HIS A 117 6.36 -19.79 -4.75
C HIS A 117 6.77 -19.10 -3.44
N PHE A 118 7.27 -17.86 -3.50
CA PHE A 118 7.63 -17.09 -2.30
C PHE A 118 6.44 -16.82 -1.37
N ILE A 119 5.23 -16.66 -1.90
CA ILE A 119 4.02 -16.47 -1.10
C ILE A 119 3.51 -17.80 -0.51
N SER A 120 3.67 -18.91 -1.24
CA SER A 120 3.15 -20.23 -0.84
C SER A 120 4.04 -20.97 0.16
N GLU A 121 5.35 -20.77 0.12
CA GLU A 121 6.31 -21.47 0.98
C GLU A 121 6.65 -20.72 2.27
N GLY A 122 5.78 -19.78 2.69
CA GLY A 122 6.02 -18.85 3.79
C GLY A 122 6.90 -19.37 4.92
N GLU A 123 8.01 -18.67 5.14
CA GLU A 123 8.48 -18.39 6.49
C GLU A 123 7.71 -17.17 7.02
#